data_AF-A0A1J4J4A6-F1
#
_entry.id   AF-A0A1J4J4A6-F1
#
_cell.length_a   1.000
_cell.length_b   1.000
_cell.length_c   1.000
_cell.angle_alpha   90.00
_cell.angle_beta   90.00
_cell.angle_gamma   90.00
#
_symmetry.space_group_name_H-M   'P 1'
#
loop_
_entity.id
_entity.type
_entity.pdbx_description
1 polymer ?
#
loop_
_entity_poly.entity_id
_entity_poly.type
_entity_poly.pdbx_seq_one_letter_code
_entity_poly.pdbx_strand_id
1 'polypeptide(L)'
;MIWYKNPLIRSALFVPLIIYASSLPWAIYTKTPFKPVYCFAPFTQYLVDRFILPRGDESRYQQILQVFVDIPELRELAVPPSMGGPQNQIVFVVEGFSLLLSLTLIALPVTWVQLIGFIISMSSNFGYVLSMALYEGQSVLDLSWGVYVDIAFTLLGLVTIVY
;
A
#
# COMPACT_ATOMS: atom_id res chain seq x y z
N MET A 1 16.90 -8.90 -27.74
CA MET A 1 17.35 -8.79 -26.34
C MET A 1 16.12 -8.77 -25.46
N ILE A 2 15.99 -9.72 -24.53
CA ILE A 2 14.83 -9.80 -23.64
C ILE A 2 15.00 -8.76 -22.53
N TRP A 3 14.52 -7.53 -22.77
CA TRP A 3 14.72 -6.38 -21.88
C TRP A 3 14.15 -6.62 -20.47
N TYR A 4 13.05 -7.37 -20.37
CA TYR A 4 12.35 -7.64 -19.11
C TYR A 4 13.13 -8.58 -18.17
N LYS A 5 14.19 -9.25 -18.64
CA LYS A 5 15.08 -10.06 -17.78
C LYS A 5 16.05 -9.21 -16.97
N ASN A 6 16.26 -7.94 -17.35
CA ASN A 6 17.13 -7.04 -16.60
C ASN A 6 16.38 -6.48 -15.37
N PRO A 7 16.84 -6.78 -14.14
CA PRO A 7 16.17 -6.29 -12.93
C PRO A 7 16.17 -4.76 -12.81
N LEU A 8 17.17 -4.06 -13.34
CA LEU A 8 17.18 -2.59 -13.35
C LEU A 8 16.05 -2.03 -14.21
N ILE A 9 15.81 -2.62 -15.38
CA ILE A 9 14.73 -2.19 -16.28
C ILE A 9 13.37 -2.46 -15.63
N ARG A 10 13.21 -3.61 -14.95
CA ARG A 10 11.99 -3.90 -14.18
C ARG A 10 11.77 -2.89 -13.06
N SER A 11 12.79 -2.55 -12.28
CA SER A 11 12.66 -1.52 -11.24
C SER A 11 12.25 -0.17 -11.83
N ALA A 12 12.93 0.27 -12.90
CA ALA A 12 12.65 1.54 -13.57
C ALA A 12 11.23 1.60 -14.18
N LEU A 13 10.66 0.45 -14.55
CA LEU A 13 9.32 0.36 -15.12
C LEU A 13 8.23 0.19 -14.04
N PHE A 14 8.36 -0.81 -13.17
CA PHE A 14 7.28 -1.20 -12.26
C PHE A 14 7.16 -0.32 -11.02
N VAL A 15 8.25 0.29 -10.55
CA VAL A 15 8.15 1.23 -9.41
C VAL A 15 7.24 2.42 -9.76
N PRO A 16 7.44 3.16 -10.88
CA PRO A 16 6.52 4.22 -11.27
C PRO A 16 5.09 3.75 -11.53
N LEU A 17 4.91 2.55 -12.11
CA LEU A 17 3.58 2.00 -12.40
C LEU A 17 2.79 1.69 -11.13
N ILE A 18 3.44 1.08 -10.12
CA ILE A 18 2.82 0.79 -8.83
C ILE A 18 2.51 2.09 -8.09
N ILE A 19 3.42 3.08 -8.09
CA ILE A 19 3.15 4.41 -7.52
C ILE A 19 1.94 5.06 -8.20
N TYR A 20 1.85 4.97 -9.52
CA TYR A 20 0.72 5.47 -10.28
C TYR A 20 -0.58 4.77 -9.89
N ALA A 21 -0.60 3.43 -9.85
CA ALA A 21 -1.77 2.66 -9.41
C ALA A 21 -2.22 3.02 -7.98
N SER A 22 -1.26 3.23 -7.09
CA SER A 22 -1.47 3.63 -5.69
C SER A 22 -1.92 5.08 -5.52
N SER A 23 -1.80 5.90 -6.56
CA SER A 23 -2.31 7.28 -6.58
C SER A 23 -3.77 7.37 -7.05
N LEU A 24 -4.29 6.29 -7.63
CA LEU A 24 -5.70 6.15 -7.97
C LEU A 24 -6.51 5.81 -6.71
N PRO A 25 -7.80 6.20 -6.63
CA PRO A 25 -8.66 5.79 -5.54
C PRO A 25 -8.79 4.26 -5.48
N TRP A 26 -8.76 3.71 -4.26
CA TRP A 26 -8.95 2.28 -4.01
C TRP A 26 -10.29 2.00 -3.30
N ALA A 27 -10.73 2.91 -2.45
CA ALA A 27 -12.03 2.89 -1.77
C ALA A 27 -12.50 4.32 -1.47
N ILE A 28 -13.74 4.44 -1.00
CA ILE A 28 -14.26 5.66 -0.41
C ILE A 28 -14.63 5.32 1.04
N TYR A 29 -14.04 6.00 2.02
CA TYR A 29 -14.44 5.94 3.44
C TYR A 29 -14.99 7.29 3.86
N THR A 30 -16.10 7.30 4.59
CA THR A 30 -16.72 8.53 5.15
C THR A 30 -16.75 9.75 4.18
N LYS A 31 -16.86 9.48 2.86
CA LYS A 31 -16.87 10.42 1.71
C LYS A 31 -15.51 10.86 1.13
N THR A 32 -14.39 10.39 1.66
CA THR A 32 -13.03 10.68 1.16
C THR A 32 -12.47 9.48 0.40
N PRO A 33 -11.87 9.68 -0.78
CA PRO A 33 -11.22 8.59 -1.49
C PRO A 33 -9.93 8.17 -0.77
N PHE A 34 -9.81 6.89 -0.45
CA PHE A 34 -8.56 6.29 -0.03
C PHE A 34 -7.61 6.16 -1.21
N LYS A 35 -6.40 6.67 -1.05
CA LYS A 35 -5.29 6.43 -1.98
C LYS A 35 -4.10 5.92 -1.19
N PRO A 36 -3.61 4.69 -1.45
CA PRO A 36 -2.50 4.12 -0.70
C PRO A 36 -1.23 4.98 -0.69
N VAL A 37 -0.98 5.77 -1.74
CA VAL A 37 0.18 6.67 -1.81
C VAL A 37 0.24 7.69 -0.66
N TYR A 38 -0.92 8.08 -0.11
CA TYR A 38 -0.97 9.01 1.03
C TYR A 38 -0.36 8.42 2.29
N CYS A 39 -0.26 7.08 2.39
CA CYS A 39 0.36 6.41 3.52
C CYS A 39 1.91 6.48 3.49
N PHE A 40 2.55 6.86 2.38
CA PHE A 40 4.02 6.74 2.26
C PHE A 40 4.78 7.66 3.19
N ALA A 41 4.48 8.96 3.11
CA ALA A 41 5.10 9.97 3.95
C ALA A 41 4.85 9.72 5.45
N PRO A 42 3.60 9.52 5.94
CA PRO A 42 3.36 9.28 7.36
C PRO A 42 4.01 7.99 7.86
N PHE A 43 3.98 6.91 7.07
CA PHE A 43 4.54 5.64 7.52
C PHE A 43 6.05 5.70 7.58
N THR A 44 6.67 6.32 6.59
CA THR A 44 8.12 6.55 6.61
C THR A 44 8.53 7.42 7.78
N GLN A 45 7.79 8.52 8.04
CA GLN A 45 8.04 9.38 9.18
C GLN A 45 7.92 8.61 10.51
N TYR A 46 6.85 7.84 10.67
CA TYR A 46 6.65 6.99 11.86
C TYR A 46 7.80 6.00 12.06
N LEU A 47 8.21 5.32 10.99
CA LEU A 47 9.30 4.34 11.07
C LEU A 47 10.63 5.01 11.44
N VAL A 48 10.94 6.17 10.86
CA VAL A 48 12.14 6.94 11.17
C VAL A 48 12.11 7.41 12.62
N ASP A 49 11.04 8.07 13.04
CA ASP A 49 10.91 8.65 14.38
C ASP A 49 10.92 7.57 15.48
N ARG A 50 10.35 6.39 15.21
CA ARG A 50 10.22 5.31 16.19
C ARG A 50 11.44 4.39 16.25
N PHE A 51 12.03 4.05 15.10
CA PHE A 51 13.04 2.97 15.02
C PHE A 51 14.45 3.43 14.64
N ILE A 52 14.59 4.53 13.89
CA ILE A 52 15.90 5.00 13.41
C ILE A 52 16.44 6.12 14.30
N LEU A 53 15.60 7.08 14.65
CA LEU A 53 15.93 8.20 15.53
C LEU A 53 15.06 8.14 16.79
N PRO A 54 15.14 7.06 17.59
CA PRO A 54 14.27 6.88 18.74
C PRO A 54 14.50 8.01 19.74
N ARG A 55 13.52 8.91 19.85
CA ARG A 55 13.48 9.94 20.89
C ARG A 55 12.92 9.41 22.22
N GLY A 56 12.89 8.10 22.43
CA GLY A 56 12.30 7.47 23.62
C GLY A 56 10.79 7.73 23.73
N ASP A 57 10.32 8.05 24.93
CA ASP A 57 8.92 8.40 25.20
C ASP A 57 8.45 9.70 24.51
N GLU A 58 9.37 10.47 23.93
CA GLU A 58 9.07 11.71 23.18
C GLU A 58 8.73 11.46 21.69
N SER A 59 8.59 10.21 21.24
CA SER A 59 8.15 9.97 19.85
C SER A 59 6.78 10.62 19.64
N ARG A 60 6.68 11.56 18.67
CA ARG A 60 5.46 12.35 18.39
C ARG A 60 4.21 11.48 18.25
N TYR A 61 4.37 10.26 17.74
CA TYR A 61 3.29 9.30 17.57
C TYR A 61 3.64 7.98 18.28
N GLN A 62 2.81 7.56 19.23
CA GLN A 62 2.95 6.27 19.93
C GLN A 62 2.37 5.11 19.12
N GLN A 63 1.42 5.40 18.22
CA GLN A 63 0.77 4.42 17.36
C GLN A 63 0.66 4.96 15.94
N ILE A 64 0.71 4.06 14.95
CA ILE A 64 0.67 4.43 13.53
C ILE A 64 -0.58 5.24 13.14
N LEU A 65 -1.74 4.92 13.72
CA LEU A 65 -2.99 5.64 13.46
C LEU A 65 -2.97 7.09 13.95
N GLN A 66 -2.13 7.43 14.93
CA GLN A 66 -1.99 8.82 15.39
C GLN A 66 -1.36 9.71 14.31
N VAL A 67 -0.54 9.14 13.43
CA VAL A 67 0.08 9.85 12.32
C VAL A 67 -0.97 10.31 11.30
N PHE A 68 -2.08 9.57 11.18
CA PHE A 68 -3.17 9.89 10.25
C PHE A 68 -3.96 11.11 10.67
N VAL A 69 -4.01 11.44 11.98
CA VAL A 69 -4.74 12.63 12.49
C VAL A 69 -4.22 13.92 11.84
N ASP A 70 -2.91 13.96 11.61
CA ASP A 70 -2.21 15.11 11.08
C ASP A 70 -2.26 15.20 9.54
N ILE A 71 -2.80 14.18 8.87
CA ILE A 71 -2.94 14.15 7.41
C ILE A 71 -4.42 14.29 7.04
N PRO A 72 -4.83 15.42 6.43
CA PRO A 72 -6.24 15.68 6.10
C PRO A 72 -6.91 14.53 5.34
N GLU A 73 -6.19 13.92 4.42
CA GLU A 73 -6.69 12.82 3.61
C GLU A 73 -6.96 11.59 4.46
N LEU A 74 -6.08 11.23 5.39
CA LEU A 74 -6.17 9.99 6.17
C LEU A 74 -6.87 10.15 7.52
N ARG A 75 -7.21 11.38 7.93
CA ARG A 75 -7.73 11.70 9.27
C ARG A 75 -8.93 10.85 9.68
N GLU A 76 -9.85 10.61 8.76
CA GLU A 76 -11.05 9.80 9.03
C GLU A 76 -10.72 8.33 9.30
N LEU A 77 -9.59 7.82 8.78
CA LEU A 77 -9.09 6.47 9.10
C LEU A 77 -8.54 6.38 10.53
N ALA A 78 -8.27 7.50 11.20
CA ALA A 78 -7.83 7.54 12.59
C ALA A 78 -9.00 7.49 13.60
N VAL A 79 -10.22 7.78 13.16
CA VAL A 79 -11.42 7.80 14.02
C VAL A 79 -11.86 6.36 14.27
N PRO A 80 -11.97 5.87 15.51
CA PRO A 80 -12.32 4.47 15.74
C PRO A 80 -13.74 4.11 15.22
N PRO A 81 -14.03 2.83 14.91
CA PRO A 81 -15.33 2.42 14.37
C PRO A 81 -16.51 2.77 15.30
N SER A 82 -16.29 2.71 16.62
CA SER A 82 -17.30 3.08 17.63
C SER A 82 -17.70 4.56 17.59
N MET A 83 -16.90 5.41 16.94
CA MET A 83 -17.16 6.84 16.77
C MET A 83 -17.54 7.20 15.31
N GLY A 84 -17.86 6.20 14.48
CA GLY A 84 -18.29 6.40 13.10
C GLY A 84 -17.18 6.30 12.05
N GLY A 85 -15.98 5.85 12.44
CA GLY A 85 -14.93 5.51 11.47
C GLY A 85 -15.19 4.18 10.73
N PRO A 86 -14.39 3.89 9.69
CA PRO A 86 -14.51 2.64 8.92
C PRO A 86 -14.27 1.41 9.79
N GLN A 87 -14.94 0.27 9.52
CA GLN A 87 -14.78 -0.94 10.34
C GLN A 87 -13.46 -1.69 10.06
N ASN A 88 -12.90 -1.52 8.86
CA ASN A 88 -11.74 -2.23 8.35
C ASN A 88 -10.44 -1.38 8.34
N GLN A 89 -10.29 -0.46 9.30
CA GLN A 89 -9.15 0.49 9.36
C GLN A 89 -7.78 -0.19 9.30
N ILE A 90 -7.66 -1.32 10.00
CA ILE A 90 -6.43 -2.10 10.07
C ILE A 90 -6.02 -2.58 8.67
N VAL A 91 -6.97 -2.91 7.80
CA VAL A 91 -6.68 -3.37 6.44
C VAL A 91 -6.03 -2.26 5.62
N PHE A 92 -6.50 -1.01 5.72
CA PHE A 92 -5.87 0.11 5.03
C PHE A 92 -4.46 0.40 5.55
N VAL A 93 -4.22 0.21 6.85
CA VAL A 93 -2.88 0.35 7.44
C VAL A 93 -1.95 -0.76 6.96
N VAL A 94 -2.40 -2.02 6.99
CA VAL A 94 -1.65 -3.16 6.49
C VAL A 94 -1.32 -2.98 5.01
N GLU A 95 -2.30 -2.56 4.20
CA GLU A 95 -2.11 -2.30 2.77
C GLU A 95 -1.06 -1.22 2.52
N GLY A 96 -1.12 -0.10 3.26
CA GLY A 96 -0.13 0.95 3.12
C GLY A 96 1.30 0.49 3.46
N PHE A 97 1.47 -0.38 4.47
CA PHE A 97 2.77 -0.94 4.82
C PHE A 97 3.25 -1.98 3.80
N SER A 98 2.36 -2.86 3.35
CA SER A 98 2.65 -3.85 2.30
C SER A 98 3.11 -3.15 1.03
N LEU A 99 2.43 -2.09 0.62
CA LEU A 99 2.79 -1.31 -0.56
C LEU A 99 4.17 -0.66 -0.43
N LEU A 100 4.47 -0.04 0.72
CA LEU A 100 5.79 0.57 0.98
C LEU A 100 6.91 -0.48 0.95
N LEU A 101 6.66 -1.65 1.57
CA LEU A 101 7.61 -2.76 1.58
C LEU A 101 7.80 -3.32 0.17
N SER A 102 6.72 -3.58 -0.57
CA SER A 102 6.75 -4.06 -1.95
C SER A 102 7.54 -3.12 -2.85
N LEU A 103 7.28 -1.81 -2.79
CA LEU A 103 8.02 -0.82 -3.58
C LEU A 103 9.51 -0.81 -3.24
N THR A 104 9.84 -0.88 -1.94
CA THR A 104 11.24 -0.93 -1.50
C THR A 104 11.96 -2.15 -2.07
N LEU A 105 11.32 -3.32 -2.03
CA LEU A 105 11.89 -4.57 -2.55
C LEU A 105 11.97 -4.59 -4.09
N ILE A 106 10.98 -4.03 -4.79
CA ILE A 106 10.96 -3.94 -6.26
C ILE A 106 11.99 -2.93 -6.77
N ALA A 107 12.26 -1.86 -6.01
CA ALA A 107 13.27 -0.86 -6.33
C ALA A 107 14.71 -1.42 -6.25
N LEU A 108 14.94 -2.45 -5.43
CA LEU A 108 16.24 -3.14 -5.38
C LEU A 108 16.39 -4.01 -6.64
N PRO A 109 17.42 -3.79 -7.48
CA PRO A 109 17.55 -4.44 -8.78
C PRO A 109 18.13 -5.86 -8.66
N VAL A 110 17.49 -6.70 -7.83
CA VAL A 110 17.87 -8.07 -7.54
C VAL A 110 16.65 -8.96 -7.76
N THR A 111 16.70 -9.85 -8.77
CA THR A 111 15.51 -10.58 -9.28
C THR A 111 14.70 -11.28 -8.19
N TRP A 112 15.34 -12.00 -7.26
CA TRP A 112 14.66 -12.72 -6.18
C TRP A 112 14.07 -11.77 -5.11
N VAL A 113 14.69 -10.62 -4.88
CA VAL A 113 14.15 -9.59 -3.98
C VAL A 113 12.90 -8.95 -4.60
N GLN A 114 12.95 -8.64 -5.90
CA GLN A 114 11.79 -8.14 -6.65
C GLN A 114 10.64 -9.14 -6.64
N LEU A 115 10.93 -10.44 -6.81
CA LEU A 115 9.93 -11.50 -6.73
C LEU A 115 9.19 -11.48 -5.39
N ILE A 116 9.93 -11.37 -4.28
CA ILE A 116 9.33 -11.24 -2.95
C ILE A 116 8.46 -9.98 -2.87
N GLY A 117 8.94 -8.84 -3.37
CA GLY A 117 8.17 -7.60 -3.40
C GLY A 117 6.84 -7.72 -4.15
N PHE A 118 6.84 -8.36 -5.32
CA PHE A 118 5.62 -8.61 -6.08
C PHE A 118 4.69 -9.64 -5.42
N ILE A 119 5.23 -10.69 -4.78
CA ILE A 119 4.42 -11.65 -4.01
C ILE A 119 3.71 -10.93 -2.85
N ILE A 120 4.42 -10.08 -2.11
CA ILE A 120 3.82 -9.29 -1.02
C ILE A 120 2.70 -8.39 -1.55
N SER A 121 2.92 -7.70 -2.66
CA SER A 121 1.90 -6.84 -3.27
C SER A 121 0.68 -7.66 -3.71
N MET A 122 0.89 -8.82 -4.31
CA MET A 122 -0.22 -9.70 -4.72
C MET A 122 -1.00 -10.24 -3.52
N SER A 123 -0.30 -10.65 -2.46
CA SER A 123 -0.93 -11.10 -1.21
C SER A 123 -1.72 -9.99 -0.52
N SER A 124 -1.19 -8.76 -0.53
CA SER A 124 -1.88 -7.60 0.04
C SER A 124 -3.14 -7.26 -0.74
N ASN A 125 -3.05 -7.16 -2.06
CA ASN A 125 -4.20 -6.96 -2.94
C ASN A 125 -5.29 -8.02 -2.72
N PHE A 126 -4.91 -9.30 -2.62
CA PHE A 126 -5.85 -10.37 -2.32
C PHE A 126 -6.52 -10.19 -0.96
N GLY A 127 -5.74 -9.87 0.08
CA GLY A 127 -6.26 -9.59 1.43
C GLY A 127 -7.20 -8.38 1.46
N TYR A 128 -6.85 -7.32 0.72
CA TYR A 128 -7.68 -6.12 0.56
C TYR A 128 -9.02 -6.45 -0.12
N VAL A 129 -8.99 -7.11 -1.28
CA VAL A 129 -10.20 -7.51 -2.01
C VAL A 129 -11.10 -8.38 -1.14
N LEU A 130 -10.53 -9.36 -0.45
CA LEU A 130 -11.27 -10.24 0.46
C LEU A 130 -11.87 -9.45 1.64
N SER A 131 -11.13 -8.51 2.21
CA SER A 131 -11.63 -7.65 3.29
C SER A 131 -12.79 -6.78 2.84
N MET A 132 -12.69 -6.15 1.66
CA MET A 132 -13.76 -5.33 1.10
C MET A 132 -15.02 -6.16 0.85
N ALA A 133 -14.87 -7.39 0.37
CA ALA A 133 -16.00 -8.30 0.16
C ALA A 133 -16.65 -8.75 1.47
N LEU A 134 -15.86 -9.09 2.50
CA LEU A 134 -16.36 -9.65 3.75
C LEU A 134 -16.90 -8.60 4.73
N TYR A 135 -16.24 -7.45 4.84
CA TYR A 135 -16.54 -6.44 5.87
C TYR A 135 -17.34 -5.26 5.34
N GLU A 136 -17.13 -4.87 4.08
CA GLU A 136 -17.84 -3.74 3.46
C GLU A 136 -18.97 -4.22 2.52
N GLY A 137 -19.12 -5.53 2.33
CA GLY A 137 -20.14 -6.13 1.46
C GLY A 137 -20.01 -5.73 0.00
N GLN A 138 -18.84 -5.21 -0.43
CA GLN A 138 -18.63 -4.77 -1.79
C GLN A 138 -18.44 -5.95 -2.73
N SER A 139 -19.14 -5.93 -3.86
CA SER A 139 -18.86 -6.90 -4.92
C SER A 139 -17.44 -6.68 -5.44
N VAL A 140 -16.77 -7.78 -5.80
CA VAL A 140 -15.45 -7.72 -6.46
C VAL A 140 -15.49 -6.90 -7.74
N LEU A 141 -16.67 -6.74 -8.37
CA LEU A 141 -16.88 -5.93 -9.58
C LEU A 141 -17.08 -4.44 -9.31
N ASP A 142 -17.40 -4.07 -8.06
CA ASP A 142 -17.70 -2.68 -7.67
C ASP A 142 -16.47 -1.98 -7.05
N LEU A 143 -15.33 -2.67 -6.99
CA LEU A 143 -14.09 -2.10 -6.48
C LEU A 143 -13.61 -0.97 -7.38
N SER A 144 -12.87 -0.03 -6.77
CA SER A 144 -12.36 1.10 -7.53
C SER A 144 -11.32 0.67 -8.56
N TRP A 145 -11.28 1.39 -9.68
CA TRP A 145 -10.39 1.08 -10.80
C TRP A 145 -8.91 0.99 -10.38
N GLY A 146 -8.48 1.77 -9.38
CA GLY A 146 -7.12 1.74 -8.87
C GLY A 146 -6.67 0.36 -8.39
N VAL A 147 -7.58 -0.43 -7.81
CA VAL A 147 -7.29 -1.79 -7.32
C VAL A 147 -6.95 -2.72 -8.49
N TYR A 148 -7.74 -2.69 -9.57
CA TYR A 148 -7.48 -3.55 -10.72
C TYR A 148 -6.19 -3.16 -11.46
N VAL A 149 -5.88 -1.86 -11.52
CA VAL A 149 -4.64 -1.38 -12.13
C VAL A 149 -3.43 -1.87 -11.34
N ASP A 150 -3.47 -1.83 -10.02
CA ASP A 150 -2.39 -2.34 -9.17
C ASP A 150 -2.21 -3.86 -9.35
N ILE A 151 -3.30 -4.62 -9.26
CA ILE A 151 -3.29 -6.07 -9.52
C ILE A 151 -2.70 -6.38 -10.91
N ALA A 152 -3.10 -5.65 -11.95
CA ALA A 152 -2.59 -5.86 -13.29
C ALA A 152 -1.08 -5.61 -13.39
N PHE A 153 -0.57 -4.52 -12.80
CA PHE A 153 0.87 -4.24 -12.82
C PHE A 153 1.67 -5.22 -11.97
N THR A 154 1.12 -5.67 -10.84
CA THR A 154 1.75 -6.69 -9.99
C THR A 154 1.82 -8.03 -10.69
N LEU A 155 0.75 -8.46 -11.38
CA LEU A 155 0.75 -9.68 -12.20
C LEU A 155 1.74 -9.59 -13.37
N LEU A 156 1.75 -8.46 -14.09
CA LEU A 156 2.73 -8.23 -15.16
C LEU A 156 4.17 -8.30 -14.63
N GLY A 157 4.42 -7.69 -13.46
CA GLY A 157 5.71 -7.76 -12.77
C GLY A 157 6.15 -9.18 -12.48
N LEU A 158 5.27 -10.00 -11.89
CA LEU A 158 5.52 -11.43 -11.65
C LEU A 158 5.84 -12.19 -12.94
N VAL A 159 5.06 -11.98 -14.00
CA VAL A 159 5.29 -12.62 -15.30
C VAL A 159 6.66 -12.29 -15.86
N THR A 160 7.12 -11.03 -15.75
CA THR A 160 8.45 -10.62 -16.24
C THR A 160 9.64 -11.22 -15.47
N ILE A 161 9.40 -11.80 -14.29
CA ILE A 161 10.42 -12.51 -13.50
C ILE A 161 10.42 -13.99 -13.82
N VAL A 162 9.25 -14.60 -14.01
CA VAL A 162 9.09 -16.04 -14.21
C VAL A 162 9.43 -16.47 -15.65
N TYR A 163 9.07 -15.64 -16.64
CA TYR A 163 9.32 -15.89 -18.07
C TYR A 163 10.43 -14.99 -18.60
#